data_AF-A0A959QXX7-F1
#
_entry.id   AF-A0A959QXX7-F1
#
_cell.length_a   1.000
_cell.length_b   1.000
_cell.length_c   1.000
_cell.angle_alpha   90.00
_cell.angle_beta   90.00
_cell.angle_gamma   90.00
#
_symmetry.space_group_name_H-M   'P 1'
#
loop_
_entity.id
_entity.type
_entity.pdbx_description
1 polymer ?
#
loop_
_entity_poly.entity_id
_entity_poly.type
_entity_poly.pdbx_seq_one_letter_code
_entity_poly.pdbx_strand_id
1 'polypeptide(L)'
;MSISEKKFQEIIAPLPRKHREKLNRSMLNVTDLEQWAQDSTDAMKRDLWVGIPWFVMYSSSLFVFGFQNSTITLLVIGVIYFMYSYFKFGSFGLNRVRRNVYEALLEELRK
;
A
#
# COMPACT_ATOMS: atom_id res chain seq x y z
N MET A 1 23.53 17.36 -0.58
CA MET A 1 23.54 16.91 -1.99
C MET A 1 22.17 17.13 -2.60
N SER A 2 22.08 17.73 -3.79
CA SER A 2 20.80 17.92 -4.48
C SER A 2 20.63 16.86 -5.57
N ILE A 3 19.57 16.06 -5.49
CA ILE A 3 19.16 15.17 -6.57
C ILE A 3 18.91 16.04 -7.81
N SER A 4 19.42 15.62 -8.98
CA SER A 4 19.09 16.29 -10.24
C SER A 4 17.58 16.25 -10.47
N GLU A 5 16.98 17.41 -10.75
CA GLU A 5 15.52 17.55 -10.89
C GLU A 5 14.93 16.57 -11.92
N LYS A 6 15.66 16.27 -12.99
CA LYS A 6 15.27 15.25 -13.98
C LYS A 6 15.18 13.85 -13.37
N LYS A 7 16.19 13.45 -12.60
CA LYS A 7 16.26 12.13 -11.95
C LYS A 7 15.21 12.00 -10.84
N PHE A 8 14.94 13.09 -10.13
CA PHE A 8 13.85 13.14 -9.15
C PHE A 8 12.49 12.92 -9.80
N GLN A 9 12.21 13.60 -10.92
CA GLN A 9 10.94 13.44 -11.66
C GLN A 9 10.77 12.02 -12.23
N GLU A 10 11.85 11.38 -12.70
CA GLU A 10 11.83 9.99 -13.15
C GLU A 10 11.46 9.02 -12.01
N ILE A 11 12.07 9.20 -10.83
CA ILE A 11 11.82 8.33 -9.67
C ILE A 11 10.37 8.46 -9.18
N ILE A 12 9.78 9.66 -9.18
CA ILE A 12 8.40 9.87 -8.71
C ILE A 12 7.33 9.65 -9.78
N ALA A 13 7.70 9.52 -11.06
CA ALA A 13 6.79 9.30 -12.19
C ALA A 13 5.72 8.20 -11.96
N PRO A 14 6.05 7.02 -11.38
CA PRO A 14 5.07 5.97 -11.15
C PRO A 14 4.04 6.29 -10.05
N LEU A 15 4.21 7.37 -9.28
CA LEU A 15 3.23 7.77 -8.27
C LEU A 15 2.03 8.52 -8.88
N PRO A 16 0.83 8.38 -8.26
CA PRO A 16 -0.32 9.21 -8.63
C PRO A 16 -0.02 10.70 -8.45
N ARG A 17 -0.63 11.56 -9.28
CA ARG A 17 -0.42 13.02 -9.26
C ARG A 17 -0.47 13.64 -7.86
N LYS A 18 -1.48 13.26 -7.05
CA LYS A 18 -1.63 13.76 -5.66
C LYS A 18 -0.41 13.48 -4.78
N HIS A 19 0.25 12.33 -4.95
CA HIS A 19 1.44 11.98 -4.18
C HIS A 19 2.69 12.68 -4.69
N ARG A 20 2.81 12.85 -6.02
CA ARG A 20 3.89 13.64 -6.63
C ARG A 20 3.88 15.08 -6.17
N GLU A 21 2.70 15.71 -6.14
CA GLU A 21 2.55 17.09 -5.66
C GLU A 21 2.92 17.23 -4.18
N LYS A 22 2.58 16.24 -3.34
CA LYS A 22 2.99 16.21 -1.93
C LYS A 22 4.52 16.15 -1.80
N LEU A 23 5.17 15.25 -2.54
CA LEU A 23 6.64 15.09 -2.57
C LEU A 23 7.36 16.35 -3.07
N ASN A 24 6.83 17.02 -4.10
CA ASN A 24 7.39 18.28 -4.62
C ASN A 24 7.31 19.44 -3.61
N ARG A 25 6.34 19.41 -2.69
CA ARG A 25 6.12 20.47 -1.69
C ARG A 25 6.82 20.19 -0.36
N SER A 26 7.06 18.93 -0.03
CA SER A 26 7.77 18.53 1.19
C SER A 26 9.28 18.67 1.03
N MET A 27 9.94 19.27 2.01
CA MET A 27 11.40 19.19 2.13
C MET A 27 11.76 17.71 2.36
N LEU A 28 12.52 17.11 1.44
CA LEU A 28 12.87 15.69 1.50
C LEU A 28 13.79 15.45 2.71
N ASN A 29 13.21 14.99 3.81
CA ASN A 29 13.96 14.51 4.97
C ASN A 29 14.10 12.99 4.87
N VAL A 30 15.32 12.49 5.11
CA VAL A 30 15.65 11.07 5.06
C VAL A 30 14.78 10.28 6.06
N THR A 31 14.61 10.81 7.26
CA THR A 31 13.79 10.17 8.30
C THR A 31 12.32 10.04 7.90
N ASP A 32 11.76 11.07 7.25
CA ASP A 32 10.36 11.05 6.81
C ASP A 32 10.15 10.03 5.68
N LEU A 33 11.11 9.94 4.74
CA LEU A 33 11.07 8.96 3.66
C LEU A 33 11.17 7.52 4.17
N GLU A 34 12.03 7.27 5.15
CA GLU A 34 12.12 5.96 5.82
C GLU A 34 10.81 5.60 6.50
N GLN A 35 10.21 6.54 7.21
CA GLN A 35 8.93 6.32 7.88
C GLN A 35 7.81 6.05 6.87
N TRP A 36 7.72 6.79 5.77
CA TRP A 36 6.70 6.55 4.73
C TRP A 36 6.90 5.21 4.00
N ALA A 37 8.15 4.77 3.82
CA ALA A 37 8.46 3.45 3.27
C ALA A 37 8.02 2.33 4.23
N GLN A 38 8.25 2.52 5.52
CA GLN A 38 7.83 1.57 6.55
C GLN A 38 6.30 1.52 6.68
N ASP A 39 5.61 2.66 6.69
CA ASP A 39 4.14 2.73 6.69
C ASP A 39 3.54 1.98 5.49
N SER A 40 4.14 2.14 4.31
CA SER A 40 3.72 1.43 3.09
C SER A 40 3.93 -0.08 3.22
N THR A 41 5.03 -0.49 3.85
CA THR A 41 5.35 -1.90 4.11
C THR A 41 4.38 -2.52 5.11
N ASP A 42 4.05 -1.82 6.19
CA ASP A 42 3.14 -2.31 7.22
C ASP A 42 1.69 -2.37 6.71
N ALA A 43 1.29 -1.45 5.84
CA ALA A 43 0.01 -1.56 5.11
C ALA A 43 -0.05 -2.82 4.24
N MET A 44 1.00 -3.12 3.48
CA MET A 44 1.08 -4.35 2.67
C MET A 44 1.04 -5.61 3.54
N LYS A 45 1.77 -5.63 4.66
CA LYS A 45 1.77 -6.77 5.60
C LYS A 45 0.38 -7.00 6.20
N ARG A 46 -0.33 -5.93 6.57
CA ARG A 46 -1.69 -5.99 7.10
C ARG A 46 -2.66 -6.63 6.11
N ASP A 47 -2.60 -6.19 4.85
CA ASP A 47 -3.44 -6.74 3.78
C ASP A 47 -3.20 -8.25 3.61
N LEU A 48 -1.95 -8.73 3.71
CA LEU A 48 -1.64 -10.16 3.66
C LEU A 48 -2.11 -10.90 4.92
N TRP A 49 -1.83 -10.35 6.10
CA TRP A 49 -2.15 -10.96 7.39
C TRP A 49 -3.64 -11.10 7.64
N VAL A 50 -4.46 -10.19 7.11
CA VAL A 50 -5.92 -10.27 7.25
C VAL A 50 -6.53 -10.92 6.00
N GLY A 51 -6.04 -10.58 4.82
CA GLY A 51 -6.65 -11.01 3.58
C GLY A 51 -6.46 -12.49 3.27
N ILE A 52 -5.29 -13.06 3.57
CA ILE A 52 -5.05 -14.50 3.35
C ILE A 52 -5.94 -15.34 4.29
N PRO A 53 -5.95 -15.13 5.62
CA PRO A 53 -6.81 -15.92 6.50
C PRO A 53 -8.29 -15.76 6.19
N TRP A 54 -8.75 -14.54 5.90
CA TRP A 54 -10.13 -14.32 5.49
C TRP A 54 -10.47 -15.08 4.20
N PHE A 55 -9.60 -15.03 3.19
CA PHE A 55 -9.84 -15.71 1.91
C PHE A 55 -9.91 -17.23 2.07
N VAL A 56 -9.03 -17.80 2.90
CA VAL A 56 -9.05 -19.24 3.24
C VAL A 56 -10.35 -19.61 3.95
N MET A 57 -10.77 -18.81 4.93
CA MET A 57 -12.02 -19.05 5.68
C MET A 57 -13.25 -18.95 4.77
N TYR A 58 -13.33 -17.91 3.95
CA TYR A 58 -14.44 -17.72 3.00
C TYR A 58 -14.48 -18.85 1.96
N SER A 59 -13.35 -19.18 1.34
CA SER A 59 -13.28 -20.23 0.31
C SER A 59 -13.65 -21.60 0.88
N SER A 60 -13.20 -21.91 2.09
CA SER A 60 -13.56 -23.14 2.79
C SER A 60 -15.04 -23.18 3.13
N SER A 61 -15.60 -22.06 3.63
CA SER A 61 -17.04 -21.95 3.92
C SER A 61 -17.89 -22.12 2.66
N LEU A 62 -17.46 -21.52 1.54
CA LEU A 62 -18.13 -21.63 0.26
C LEU A 62 -18.11 -23.07 -0.27
N PHE A 63 -16.99 -23.79 -0.11
CA PHE A 63 -16.86 -25.17 -0.58
C PHE A 63 -17.68 -26.16 0.25
N VAL A 64 -17.71 -25.99 1.58
CA VAL A 64 -18.39 -26.92 2.50
C VAL A 64 -19.89 -26.63 2.60
N PHE A 65 -20.27 -25.35 2.74
CA PHE A 65 -21.64 -24.95 3.04
C PHE A 65 -22.37 -24.31 1.85
N GLY A 66 -21.67 -23.93 0.78
CA GLY A 66 -22.26 -23.22 -0.35
C GLY A 66 -22.70 -21.80 0.02
N PHE A 67 -23.68 -21.28 -0.71
CA PHE A 67 -24.26 -19.94 -0.53
C PHE A 67 -25.31 -19.90 0.60
N GLN A 68 -24.88 -20.26 1.81
CA GLN A 68 -25.68 -20.06 3.01
C GLN A 68 -25.46 -18.66 3.60
N ASN A 69 -26.39 -18.24 4.47
CA ASN A 69 -26.34 -16.94 5.13
C ASN A 69 -25.01 -16.68 5.84
N SER A 70 -24.40 -17.70 6.47
CA SER A 70 -23.08 -17.61 7.13
C SER A 70 -21.95 -17.27 6.14
N THR A 71 -21.89 -17.95 5.00
CA THR A 71 -20.92 -17.69 3.92
C THR A 71 -21.10 -16.28 3.35
N ILE A 72 -22.35 -15.84 3.16
CA ILE A 72 -22.67 -14.48 2.69
C ILE A 72 -22.25 -13.43 3.74
N THR A 73 -22.50 -13.68 5.03
CA THR A 73 -22.05 -12.78 6.11
C THR A 73 -20.53 -12.64 6.13
N LEU A 74 -19.78 -13.75 6.01
CA LEU A 74 -18.31 -13.72 5.91
C LEU A 74 -17.83 -12.91 4.70
N LEU A 75 -18.51 -13.05 3.55
CA LEU A 75 -18.22 -12.27 2.36
C LEU A 75 -18.40 -10.77 2.63
N VAL A 76 -19.56 -10.37 3.16
CA VAL A 76 -19.89 -8.96 3.43
C VAL A 76 -18.91 -8.34 4.41
N ILE A 77 -18.57 -9.03 5.50
CA ILE A 77 -17.58 -8.56 6.49
C ILE A 77 -16.22 -8.32 5.81
N GLY A 78 -15.79 -9.27 4.97
CA GLY A 78 -14.55 -9.12 4.21
C GLY A 78 -14.57 -7.93 3.27
N VAL A 79 -15.63 -7.78 2.48
CA VAL A 79 -15.80 -6.67 1.53
C VAL A 79 -15.75 -5.33 2.27
N ILE A 80 -16.45 -5.19 3.39
CA ILE A 80 -16.41 -3.98 4.22
C ILE A 80 -14.98 -3.68 4.70
N TYR A 81 -14.27 -4.71 5.21
CA TYR A 81 -12.88 -4.55 5.64
C TYR A 81 -11.96 -4.12 4.50
N PHE A 82 -12.01 -4.77 3.34
CA PHE A 82 -11.13 -4.44 2.22
C PHE A 82 -11.45 -3.07 1.62
N MET A 83 -12.72 -2.67 1.58
CA MET A 83 -13.08 -1.30 1.21
C MET A 83 -12.46 -0.30 2.18
N TYR A 84 -12.60 -0.52 3.48
CA TYR A 84 -11.99 0.33 4.50
C TYR A 84 -10.45 0.39 4.36
N SER A 85 -9.79 -0.76 4.21
CA SER A 85 -8.32 -0.83 4.04
C SER A 85 -7.89 -0.09 2.79
N TYR A 86 -8.58 -0.29 1.67
CA TYR A 86 -8.31 0.37 0.41
C TYR A 86 -8.42 1.89 0.51
N PHE A 87 -9.47 2.42 1.14
CA PHE A 87 -9.65 3.86 1.30
C PHE A 87 -8.64 4.47 2.29
N LYS A 88 -8.33 3.77 3.38
CA LYS A 88 -7.48 4.32 4.45
C LYS A 88 -5.99 4.20 4.14
N PHE A 89 -5.56 3.06 3.62
CA PHE A 89 -4.15 2.73 3.43
C PHE A 89 -3.74 2.69 1.95
N GLY A 90 -4.70 2.67 1.03
CA GLY A 90 -4.45 2.45 -0.39
C GLY A 90 -4.38 0.96 -0.73
N SER A 91 -4.31 0.64 -2.03
CA SER A 91 -4.16 -0.75 -2.46
C SER A 91 -2.76 -1.28 -2.19
N PHE A 92 -2.66 -2.60 -2.03
CA PHE A 92 -1.39 -3.31 -1.96
C PHE A 92 -0.41 -2.90 -3.09
N GLY A 93 -0.90 -2.83 -4.33
CA GLY A 93 -0.08 -2.42 -5.48
C GLY A 93 0.43 -0.99 -5.38
N LEU A 94 -0.42 -0.06 -4.93
CA LEU A 94 -0.02 1.34 -4.73
C LEU A 94 1.04 1.47 -3.63
N ASN A 95 0.90 0.72 -2.54
CA ASN A 95 1.87 0.73 -1.44
C ASN A 95 3.21 0.10 -1.85
N ARG A 96 3.20 -0.92 -2.72
CA ARG A 96 4.41 -1.46 -3.33
C ARG A 96 5.14 -0.42 -4.18
N VAL A 97 4.42 0.33 -5.01
CA VAL A 97 5.00 1.41 -5.82
C VAL A 97 5.56 2.51 -4.92
N ARG A 98 4.80 2.96 -3.92
CA ARG A 98 5.25 3.98 -2.95
C ARG A 98 6.55 3.59 -2.27
N ARG A 99 6.62 2.36 -1.73
CA ARG A 99 7.83 1.83 -1.10
C ARG A 99 9.04 1.89 -2.04
N ASN A 100 8.90 1.37 -3.26
CA ASN A 100 10.00 1.35 -4.22
C ASN A 100 10.50 2.78 -4.57
N VAL A 101 9.58 3.73 -4.69
CA VAL A 101 9.92 5.14 -4.96
C VAL A 101 10.64 5.75 -3.76
N TYR A 102 10.17 5.51 -2.54
CA TYR A 102 10.84 6.04 -1.33
C TYR A 102 12.21 5.43 -1.11
N GLU A 103 12.37 4.13 -1.33
CA GLU A 103 13.68 3.45 -1.28
C GLU A 103 14.65 4.01 -2.35
N ALA A 104 14.18 4.21 -3.58
CA ALA A 104 15.00 4.82 -4.65
C ALA A 104 15.40 6.27 -4.34
N LEU A 105 14.53 7.06 -3.70
CA LEU A 105 14.86 8.40 -3.24
C LEU A 105 15.88 8.39 -2.11
N LEU A 106 15.77 7.45 -1.16
CA LEU A 106 16.71 7.29 -0.06
C LEU A 106 18.11 6.88 -0.55
N GLU A 107 18.18 5.94 -1.49
CA GLU A 107 19.46 5.52 -2.09
C GLU A 107 20.17 6.70 -2.77
N GLU A 108 19.42 7.57 -3.44
CA GLU A 108 20.00 8.73 -4.12
C GLU A 108 20.39 9.86 -3.15
N LEU A 109 19.68 10.01 -2.01
CA LEU A 109 20.03 10.98 -0.97
C LEU A 109 21.24 10.55 -0.12
N ARG A 110 21.49 9.24 -0.01
CA ARG A 110 22.61 8.67 0.75
C ARG A 110 23.91 8.54 -0.06
N LYS A 111 23.85 8.75 -1.38
CA LYS A 111 25.02 8.85 -2.28
C LYS A 111 25.58 10.26 -2.27
#